data_AF-A0A7X7DI32-F1
#
_entry.id   AF-A0A7X7DI32-F1
#
_cell.length_a   1.000
_cell.length_b   1.000
_cell.length_c   1.000
_cell.angle_alpha   90.00
_cell.angle_beta   90.00
_cell.angle_gamma   90.00
#
_symmetry.space_group_name_H-M   'P 1'
#
loop_
_entity.id
_entity.type
_entity.pdbx_description
1 polymer ?
#
loop_
_entity_poly.entity_id
_entity_poly.type
_entity_poly.pdbx_seq_one_letter_code
_entity_poly.pdbx_strand_id
1 'polypeptide(L)'
;MKSKRKNFITLVPDDYKRKLQFKYARILLLFQTASILLVILFLTLIFTMLINQKIPFLTEAPSEQLYTIIIILYVAATVGSVAISWLISIRLSHKILGPLFRIENLLKQAIETGEIPNFTIRKDDELQNIVTLLNKLFEQVKNKNNLK
;
A
#
# COMPACT_ATOMS: atom_id res chain seq x y z
N MET A 1 -10.71 -36.86 19.51
CA MET A 1 -11.45 -35.67 19.02
C MET A 1 -10.96 -35.29 17.62
N LYS A 2 -11.67 -35.69 16.56
CA LYS A 2 -11.36 -35.26 15.18
C LYS A 2 -11.96 -33.86 14.97
N SER A 3 -11.09 -32.85 14.87
CA SER A 3 -11.47 -31.49 14.49
C SER A 3 -12.11 -31.50 13.10
N LYS A 4 -13.43 -31.31 13.03
CA LYS A 4 -14.17 -30.98 11.80
C LYS A 4 -13.62 -29.65 11.26
N ARG A 5 -12.66 -29.70 10.33
CA ARG A 5 -12.32 -28.54 9.51
C ARG A 5 -13.55 -28.22 8.67
N LYS A 6 -14.24 -27.13 8.99
CA LYS A 6 -15.28 -26.55 8.14
C LYS A 6 -14.59 -26.18 6.82
N ASN A 7 -15.04 -26.81 5.73
CA ASN A 7 -14.65 -26.43 4.38
C ASN A 7 -15.18 -25.01 4.15
N PHE A 8 -14.33 -24.00 4.33
CA PHE A 8 -14.63 -22.65 3.90
C PHE A 8 -14.83 -22.69 2.40
N ILE A 9 -16.06 -22.51 1.94
CA ILE A 9 -16.34 -22.29 0.53
C ILE A 9 -15.66 -20.97 0.20
N THR A 10 -14.56 -21.03 -0.54
CA THR A 10 -13.88 -19.84 -1.03
C THR A 10 -14.78 -19.19 -2.09
N LEU A 11 -15.72 -18.36 -1.65
CA LEU A 11 -16.59 -17.53 -2.51
C LEU A 11 -15.80 -16.60 -3.46
N VAL A 12 -14.50 -16.44 -3.23
CA VAL A 12 -13.55 -15.77 -4.13
C VAL A 12 -12.45 -16.78 -4.47
N PRO A 13 -12.25 -17.17 -5.74
CA PRO A 13 -11.16 -18.04 -6.14
C PRO A 13 -9.81 -17.44 -5.74
N ASP A 14 -8.88 -18.24 -5.22
CA ASP A 14 -7.55 -17.75 -4.81
C ASP A 14 -6.77 -17.11 -5.98
N ASP A 15 -7.12 -17.46 -7.22
CA ASP A 15 -6.64 -16.83 -8.44
C ASP A 15 -6.93 -15.32 -8.50
N TYR A 16 -8.07 -14.87 -7.95
CA TYR A 16 -8.43 -13.46 -7.91
C TYR A 16 -7.52 -12.69 -6.94
N LYS A 17 -7.22 -13.27 -5.77
CA LYS A 17 -6.30 -12.68 -4.78
C LYS A 17 -4.90 -12.55 -5.37
N ARG A 18 -4.41 -13.58 -6.05
CA ARG A 18 -3.11 -13.57 -6.74
C ARG A 18 -3.08 -12.49 -7.84
N LYS A 19 -4.13 -12.39 -8.66
CA LYS A 19 -4.25 -11.33 -9.68
C LYS A 19 -4.26 -9.92 -9.07
N LEU A 20 -4.94 -9.73 -7.95
CA LEU A 20 -4.96 -8.45 -7.23
C LEU A 20 -3.59 -8.10 -6.65
N GLN A 21 -2.90 -9.07 -6.02
CA GLN A 21 -1.53 -8.91 -5.53
C GLN A 21 -0.57 -8.52 -6.65
N PHE A 22 -0.64 -9.14 -7.82
CA PHE A 22 0.19 -8.77 -8.97
C PHE A 22 -0.11 -7.37 -9.50
N LYS A 23 -1.39 -6.95 -9.55
CA LYS A 23 -1.76 -5.58 -9.92
C LYS A 23 -1.18 -4.57 -8.93
N TYR A 24 -1.29 -4.85 -7.63
CA TYR A 24 -0.74 -3.99 -6.58
C TYR A 24 0.79 -3.93 -6.63
N ALA A 25 1.45 -5.08 -6.78
CA ALA A 25 2.90 -5.15 -6.95
C ALA A 25 3.38 -4.35 -8.16
N ARG A 26 2.65 -4.40 -9.29
CA ARG A 26 2.95 -3.58 -10.47
C ARG A 26 2.84 -2.08 -10.17
N ILE A 27 1.79 -1.65 -9.45
CA ILE A 27 1.63 -0.24 -9.05
C ILE A 27 2.77 0.19 -8.13
N LEU A 28 3.15 -0.63 -7.15
CA LEU A 28 4.26 -0.35 -6.25
C LEU A 28 5.60 -0.26 -7.00
N LEU A 29 5.85 -1.15 -7.95
CA LEU A 29 7.04 -1.11 -8.80
C LEU A 29 7.10 0.19 -9.60
N LEU A 30 5.99 0.60 -10.23
CA LEU A 30 5.92 1.85 -10.99
C LEU A 30 6.12 3.08 -10.11
N PHE A 31 5.55 3.07 -8.90
CA PHE A 31 5.77 4.13 -7.93
C PHE A 31 7.24 4.20 -7.49
N GLN A 32 7.86 3.05 -7.24
CA GLN A 32 9.27 2.97 -6.85
C GLN A 32 10.21 3.45 -7.97
N THR A 33 9.97 3.05 -9.22
CA THR A 33 10.77 3.50 -10.35
C THR A 33 10.62 5.01 -10.57
N ALA A 34 9.40 5.54 -10.47
CA ALA A 34 9.16 6.98 -10.55
C ALA A 34 9.88 7.75 -9.43
N SER A 35 9.87 7.23 -8.19
CA SER A 35 10.59 7.82 -7.06
C SER A 35 12.10 7.88 -7.30
N ILE A 36 12.70 6.79 -7.80
CA ILE A 36 14.14 6.74 -8.11
C ILE A 36 14.50 7.73 -9.21
N LEU A 37 13.71 7.78 -10.30
CA LEU A 37 13.93 8.73 -11.40
C LEU A 37 13.86 10.18 -10.89
N LEU A 38 12.91 10.48 -10.00
CA LEU A 38 12.78 11.81 -9.41
C LEU A 38 13.99 12.18 -8.55
N VAL A 39 14.50 11.25 -7.73
CA VAL A 39 15.73 11.47 -6.94
C VAL A 39 16.94 11.74 -7.85
N ILE A 40 17.12 10.94 -8.89
CA ILE A 40 18.22 11.11 -9.86
C ILE A 40 18.12 12.49 -10.53
N LEU A 41 16.93 12.86 -11.00
CA LEU A 41 16.69 14.16 -11.62
C LEU A 41 17.02 15.30 -10.64
N PHE A 42 16.54 15.22 -9.40
CA PHE A 42 16.73 16.26 -8.40
C PHE A 42 18.20 16.43 -8.02
N LEU A 43 18.92 15.34 -7.80
CA LEU A 43 20.36 15.37 -7.53
C LEU A 43 21.13 15.95 -8.70
N THR A 44 20.81 15.56 -9.92
CA THR A 44 21.44 16.10 -11.13
C THR A 44 21.25 17.61 -11.20
N LEU A 45 20.02 18.10 -11.01
CA LEU A 45 19.71 19.53 -11.01
C LEU A 45 20.49 20.28 -9.92
N ILE A 46 20.52 19.76 -8.69
CA ILE A 46 21.28 20.36 -7.59
C ILE A 46 22.76 20.47 -7.96
N PHE A 47 23.39 19.38 -8.40
CA PHE A 47 24.81 19.40 -8.76
C PHE A 47 25.10 20.37 -9.92
N THR A 48 24.27 20.40 -10.95
CA THR A 48 24.42 21.36 -12.05
C THR A 48 24.32 22.81 -11.55
N MET A 49 23.37 23.11 -10.66
CA MET A 49 23.25 24.45 -10.07
C MET A 49 24.46 24.82 -9.22
N LEU A 50 24.94 23.89 -8.37
CA LEU A 50 26.10 24.13 -7.50
C LEU A 50 27.40 24.34 -8.30
N ILE A 51 27.60 23.58 -9.38
CA ILE A 51 28.74 23.76 -10.30
C ILE A 51 28.66 25.11 -11.00
N ASN A 52 27.47 25.49 -11.50
CA ASN A 52 27.27 26.77 -12.18
C ASN A 52 27.48 27.99 -11.26
N GLN A 53 27.27 27.83 -9.95
CA GLN A 53 27.58 28.88 -8.97
C GLN A 53 29.06 28.97 -8.60
N LYS A 54 29.94 28.13 -9.17
CA LYS A 54 31.38 28.12 -8.91
C LYS A 54 31.73 28.08 -7.43
N ILE A 55 31.03 27.24 -6.67
CA ILE A 55 31.32 27.07 -5.23
C ILE A 55 32.77 26.58 -5.10
N PRO A 56 33.64 27.29 -4.35
CA PRO A 56 35.09 27.03 -4.33
C PRO A 56 35.44 25.57 -4.05
N PHE A 57 34.72 24.96 -3.09
CA PHE A 57 34.86 23.56 -2.72
C PHE A 57 34.63 22.59 -3.89
N LEU A 58 33.73 22.91 -4.82
CA LEU A 58 33.39 22.04 -5.96
C LEU A 58 34.26 22.31 -7.20
N THR A 59 34.86 23.50 -7.31
CA THR A 59 35.70 23.88 -8.45
C THR A 59 37.18 23.59 -8.22
N GLU A 60 37.63 23.56 -6.96
CA GLU A 60 39.04 23.38 -6.59
C GLU A 60 39.37 21.96 -6.10
N ALA A 61 38.36 21.16 -5.77
CA ALA A 61 38.57 19.79 -5.32
C ALA A 61 39.06 18.88 -6.46
N PRO A 62 39.91 17.88 -6.17
CA PRO A 62 40.28 16.85 -7.12
C PRO A 62 39.05 16.15 -7.68
N SER A 63 38.99 15.99 -9.00
CA SER A 63 37.84 15.39 -9.70
C SER A 63 37.46 14.02 -9.12
N GLU A 64 38.44 13.18 -8.77
CA GLU A 64 38.21 11.85 -8.17
C GLU A 64 37.47 11.89 -6.82
N GLN A 65 37.79 12.87 -5.97
CA GLN A 65 37.12 13.04 -4.68
C GLN A 65 35.68 13.51 -4.88
N LEU A 66 35.46 14.42 -5.83
CA LEU A 66 34.13 14.89 -6.19
C LEU A 66 33.25 13.76 -6.73
N TYR A 67 33.77 12.93 -7.64
CA TYR A 67 33.03 11.77 -8.16
C TYR A 67 32.66 10.80 -7.04
N THR A 68 33.57 10.53 -6.11
CA THR A 68 33.31 9.63 -4.99
C THR A 68 32.19 10.19 -4.08
N ILE A 69 32.24 11.47 -3.73
CA ILE A 69 31.19 12.13 -2.93
C ILE A 69 29.85 12.10 -3.64
N ILE A 70 29.81 12.40 -4.94
CA ILE A 70 28.60 12.36 -5.76
C ILE A 70 28.02 10.94 -5.75
N ILE A 71 28.83 9.93 -6.03
CA ILE A 71 28.39 8.52 -6.06
C ILE A 71 27.82 8.12 -4.70
N ILE A 72 28.50 8.44 -3.60
CA ILE A 72 28.02 8.14 -2.24
C ILE A 72 26.67 8.80 -1.99
N LEU A 73 26.50 10.07 -2.36
CA LEU A 73 25.23 10.80 -2.20
C LEU A 73 24.12 10.18 -3.04
N TYR A 74 24.39 9.80 -4.29
CA TYR A 74 23.43 9.12 -5.16
C TYR A 74 22.98 7.78 -4.57
N VAL A 75 23.93 6.96 -4.10
CA VAL A 75 23.63 5.67 -3.49
C VAL A 75 22.83 5.87 -2.21
N ALA A 76 23.27 6.76 -1.32
CA ALA A 76 22.59 7.05 -0.06
C ALA A 76 21.16 7.57 -0.28
N ALA A 77 20.96 8.50 -1.21
CA ALA A 77 19.65 9.04 -1.55
C ALA A 77 18.72 7.98 -2.17
N THR A 78 19.27 7.11 -3.04
CA THR A 78 18.50 6.02 -3.65
C THR A 78 18.10 4.96 -2.62
N VAL A 79 19.03 4.54 -1.75
CA VAL A 79 18.72 3.60 -0.67
C VAL A 79 17.70 4.20 0.29
N GLY A 80 17.85 5.48 0.64
CA GLY A 80 16.89 6.21 1.46
C GLY A 80 15.50 6.28 0.84
N SER A 81 15.40 6.58 -0.47
CA SER A 81 14.12 6.67 -1.17
C SER A 81 13.41 5.32 -1.27
N VAL A 82 14.15 4.23 -1.49
CA VAL A 82 13.64 2.85 -1.44
C VAL A 82 13.09 2.55 -0.05
N ALA A 83 13.84 2.84 1.02
CA ALA A 83 13.40 2.58 2.38
C ALA A 83 12.11 3.34 2.74
N ILE A 84 12.05 4.64 2.41
CA ILE A 84 10.88 5.48 2.65
C ILE A 84 9.66 4.97 1.86
N SER A 85 9.84 4.71 0.57
CA SER A 85 8.76 4.23 -0.31
C SER A 85 8.23 2.87 0.15
N TRP A 86 9.11 1.97 0.60
CA TRP A 86 8.73 0.68 1.16
C TRP A 86 7.92 0.81 2.44
N LEU A 87 8.32 1.69 3.36
CA LEU A 87 7.56 1.96 4.59
C LEU A 87 6.16 2.52 4.30
N ILE A 88 6.05 3.46 3.34
CA ILE A 88 4.77 4.01 2.90
C ILE A 88 3.91 2.92 2.28
N SER A 89 4.49 2.11 1.39
CA SER A 89 3.83 1.00 0.72
C SER A 89 3.23 0.00 1.70
N ILE A 90 4.00 -0.43 2.71
CA ILE A 90 3.51 -1.34 3.74
C ILE A 90 2.33 -0.74 4.50
N ARG A 91 2.43 0.53 4.90
CA ARG A 91 1.34 1.20 5.63
C ARG A 91 0.06 1.30 4.78
N LEU A 92 0.19 1.69 3.51
CA LEU A 92 -0.95 1.78 2.59
C LEU A 92 -1.57 0.40 2.34
N SER A 93 -0.74 -0.61 2.14
CA SER A 93 -1.16 -1.99 1.94
C SER A 93 -1.99 -2.50 3.12
N HIS A 94 -1.52 -2.29 4.35
CA HIS A 94 -2.25 -2.73 5.55
C HIS A 94 -3.57 -1.98 5.77
N LYS A 95 -3.63 -0.68 5.45
CA LYS A 95 -4.85 0.13 5.55
C LYS A 95 -5.95 -0.27 4.57
N ILE A 96 -5.60 -0.94 3.46
CA ILE A 96 -6.56 -1.36 2.44
C ILE A 96 -6.86 -2.86 2.55
N LEU A 97 -5.83 -3.70 2.52
CA LEU A 97 -5.99 -5.16 2.47
C LEU A 97 -6.61 -5.71 3.75
N GLY A 98 -6.20 -5.22 4.93
CA GLY A 98 -6.71 -5.70 6.21
C GLY A 98 -8.24 -5.58 6.30
N PRO A 99 -8.81 -4.38 6.09
CA PRO A 99 -10.25 -4.17 6.06
C PRO A 99 -10.96 -4.93 4.93
N LEU A 100 -10.33 -5.03 3.75
CA LEU A 100 -10.91 -5.74 2.61
C LEU A 100 -11.13 -7.23 2.93
N PHE A 101 -10.14 -7.89 3.53
CA PHE A 101 -10.27 -9.29 3.95
C PHE A 101 -11.32 -9.47 5.05
N ARG A 102 -11.46 -8.49 5.96
CA ARG A 102 -12.52 -8.52 6.98
C ARG A 102 -13.91 -8.42 6.35
N ILE A 103 -14.09 -7.51 5.39
CA ILE A 103 -15.34 -7.36 4.64
C ILE A 103 -15.66 -8.65 3.89
N GLU A 104 -14.69 -9.25 3.19
CA GLU A 104 -14.87 -10.52 2.47
C GLU A 104 -15.35 -11.62 3.42
N ASN A 105 -14.68 -11.82 4.55
CA ASN A 105 -15.05 -12.86 5.51
C ASN A 105 -16.42 -12.63 6.13
N LEU A 106 -16.79 -11.37 6.36
CA LEU A 106 -18.10 -11.05 6.90
C LEU A 106 -19.22 -11.32 5.91
N LEU A 107 -19.04 -10.94 4.64
CA LEU A 107 -19.99 -11.26 3.59
C LEU A 107 -20.14 -12.78 3.43
N LYS A 108 -19.04 -13.53 3.51
CA LYS A 108 -19.07 -15.01 3.50
C LYS A 108 -19.88 -15.57 4.67
N GLN A 109 -19.63 -15.09 5.90
CA GLN A 109 -20.40 -15.52 7.07
C GLN A 109 -21.88 -15.19 6.91
N ALA A 110 -22.23 -13.97 6.51
CA ALA A 110 -23.62 -13.56 6.31
C ALA A 110 -24.34 -14.42 5.26
N ILE A 111 -23.65 -14.82 4.19
CA ILE A 111 -24.18 -15.73 3.18
C ILE A 111 -24.36 -17.16 3.73
N GLU A 112 -23.41 -17.66 4.51
CA GLU A 112 -23.42 -19.04 5.02
C GLU A 112 -24.40 -19.25 6.19
N THR A 113 -24.46 -18.30 7.14
CA THR A 113 -25.26 -18.43 8.36
C THR A 113 -26.58 -17.68 8.29
N GLY A 114 -26.72 -16.72 7.37
CA GLY A 114 -27.84 -15.77 7.35
C GLY A 114 -27.81 -14.75 8.49
N GLU A 115 -26.83 -14.83 9.40
CA GLU A 115 -26.66 -13.90 10.50
C GLU A 115 -25.80 -12.72 10.06
N ILE A 116 -26.26 -11.52 10.37
CA ILE A 116 -25.58 -10.30 9.98
C ILE A 116 -24.98 -9.60 11.21
N PRO A 117 -23.69 -9.82 11.51
CA PRO A 117 -23.05 -9.15 12.63
C PRO A 117 -22.74 -7.69 12.29
N ASN A 118 -22.92 -6.81 13.27
CA ASN A 118 -22.37 -5.46 13.20
C ASN A 118 -20.84 -5.55 13.20
N PHE A 119 -20.19 -4.90 12.24
CA PHE A 119 -18.73 -4.85 12.22
C PHE A 119 -18.19 -3.45 12.01
N THR A 120 -17.01 -3.24 12.58
CA THR A 120 -16.29 -1.98 12.51
C THR A 120 -14.85 -2.26 12.08
N ILE A 121 -14.33 -1.40 11.21
CA ILE A 121 -12.89 -1.34 10.91
C ILE A 121 -12.29 -0.13 11.63
N ARG A 122 -10.97 0.07 11.53
CA ARG A 122 -10.33 1.19 12.23
C ARG A 122 -10.72 2.50 11.53
N LYS A 123 -10.82 3.58 12.32
CA LYS A 123 -11.29 4.89 11.83
C LYS A 123 -10.49 5.43 10.64
N ASP A 124 -9.20 5.13 10.60
CA ASP A 124 -8.27 5.63 9.58
C ASP A 124 -8.03 4.65 8.41
N ASP A 125 -8.86 3.60 8.32
CA ASP A 125 -8.85 2.65 7.22
C ASP A 125 -9.64 3.21 6.02
N GLU A 126 -9.12 3.01 4.81
CA GLU A 126 -9.69 3.60 3.57
C GLU A 126 -11.12 3.11 3.24
N LEU A 127 -11.52 1.96 3.79
CA LEU A 127 -12.80 1.30 3.48
C LEU A 127 -13.93 1.65 4.47
N GLN A 128 -13.76 2.65 5.33
CA GLN A 128 -14.71 2.97 6.41
C GLN A 128 -16.10 3.33 5.88
N ASN A 129 -16.15 4.07 4.76
CA ASN A 129 -17.42 4.41 4.10
C ASN A 129 -18.15 3.17 3.58
N ILE A 130 -17.41 2.20 3.03
CA ILE A 130 -18.00 0.93 2.54
C ILE A 130 -18.58 0.13 3.70
N VAL A 131 -17.86 0.04 4.82
CA VAL A 131 -18.33 -0.63 6.03
C VAL A 131 -19.59 0.04 6.57
N THR A 132 -19.63 1.37 6.57
CA THR A 132 -20.80 2.14 7.02
C THR A 132 -22.02 1.86 6.13
N LEU A 133 -21.85 1.82 4.81
CA LEU A 133 -22.92 1.49 3.87
C LEU A 133 -23.39 0.04 4.01
N LEU A 134 -22.46 -0.90 4.21
CA LEU A 134 -22.78 -2.31 4.47
C LEU A 134 -23.62 -2.47 5.73
N ASN A 135 -23.22 -1.85 6.84
CA ASN A 135 -23.99 -1.90 8.09
C ASN A 135 -25.41 -1.33 7.90
N LYS A 136 -25.57 -0.22 7.17
CA LYS A 136 -26.90 0.34 6.86
C LYS A 136 -27.75 -0.60 6.00
N LEU A 137 -27.17 -1.22 4.98
CA LEU A 137 -27.86 -2.20 4.14
C LEU A 137 -28.36 -3.39 4.97
N PHE A 138 -27.49 -3.89 5.83
CA PHE A 138 -27.78 -5.00 6.73
C PHE A 138 -28.88 -4.68 7.73
N GLU A 139 -28.89 -3.47 8.29
CA GLU A 139 -29.95 -2.99 9.17
C GLU A 139 -31.30 -2.93 8.43
N GLN A 140 -31.32 -2.44 7.19
CA GLN A 140 -32.53 -2.43 6.35
C GLN A 140 -33.07 -3.83 6.07
N VAL A 141 -32.18 -4.79 5.76
CA VAL A 141 -32.57 -6.19 5.52
C VAL A 141 -33.15 -6.82 6.79
N LYS A 142 -32.51 -6.59 7.95
CA LYS A 142 -32.99 -7.09 9.25
C LYS A 142 -34.37 -6.52 9.59
N ASN A 143 -34.55 -5.22 9.42
CA ASN A 143 -35.83 -4.56 9.69
C ASN A 143 -36.95 -5.07 8.79
N LYS A 144 -36.66 -5.33 7.50
CA LYS A 144 -37.63 -5.89 6.56
C LYS A 144 -38.03 -7.35 6.89
N ASN A 145 -37.08 -8.15 7.38
CA ASN A 145 -37.36 -9.53 7.78
C ASN A 145 -38.13 -9.63 9.10
N ASN A 146 -37.96 -8.68 10.02
CA ASN A 146 -38.73 -8.61 11.28
C ASN A 146 -40.17 -8.06 11.11
N LEU A 147 -40.51 -7.56 9.92
CA LEU A 147 -41.85 -7.06 9.56
C LEU A 147 -42.68 -8.10 8.78
N LYS A 148 -42.17 -9.31 8.57
CA LYS A 148 -42.88 -10.46 8.00
C LYS A 148 -43.12 -11.51 9.08
#